data_AF-A0A968RBZ2-F1
#
_entry.id   AF-A0A968RBZ2-F1
#
_cell.length_a   1.000
_cell.length_b   1.000
_cell.length_c   1.000
_cell.angle_alpha   90.00
_cell.angle_beta   90.00
_cell.angle_gamma   90.00
#
_symmetry.space_group_name_H-M   'P 1'
#
loop_
_entity.id
_entity.type
_entity.pdbx_description
1 polymer ?
#
loop_
_entity_poly.entity_id
_entity_poly.type
_entity_poly.pdbx_seq_one_letter_code
_entity_poly.pdbx_strand_id
1 'polypeptide(L)'
;MFVPVVSSENRPLMPTTSSRAKRWVKSGKATPFWRKGVFCVRLNAEPTDRNCQPIAVGIDPGSKREGFTVKSKSHTYLNVQTHAVDWVKDRIEVRRNMRRARRFRKTPCRQNRKNRLVNKTRLAPSTKARWQWKLRIVNWLTKMFPITVFVVEDIQARTWKNRRKWNVSFSPLEVGKHWFYSELRKIAYLEIRTGKDTCNLRQDLGLKKSKQKLSKKFEAHCVDSWVLANSYTGGHLSPDNSSLIEIVPLEFHRRQLHRLQHSIGHIRSRYGGTISAGFKRGSIVKHPKYGFCYVGGWQESPKKKDPCRKTISLHSLNTGKRLTQNALPADCKFLSYNSWRTAN
;
A
#
# COMPACT_ATOMS: atom_id res chain seq x y z
N MET A 1 12.21 -2.00 -18.64
CA MET A 1 11.15 -1.47 -17.76
C MET A 1 10.12 -0.73 -18.60
N PHE A 2 8.85 -1.09 -18.49
CA PHE A 2 7.75 -0.45 -19.19
C PHE A 2 7.27 0.79 -18.44
N VAL A 3 6.74 1.76 -19.18
CA VAL A 3 6.22 3.02 -18.66
C VAL A 3 4.71 3.04 -18.86
N PRO A 4 3.90 3.16 -17.79
CA PRO A 4 2.47 3.34 -17.91
C PRO A 4 2.14 4.65 -18.63
N VAL A 5 1.16 4.58 -19.52
CA VAL A 5 0.70 5.71 -20.34
C VAL A 5 -0.73 6.04 -19.95
N VAL A 6 -1.04 7.33 -19.82
CA VAL A 6 -2.42 7.80 -19.64
C VAL A 6 -2.76 8.84 -20.71
N SER A 7 -4.03 8.91 -21.09
CA SER A 7 -4.54 9.96 -21.98
C SER A 7 -4.52 11.34 -21.31
N SER A 8 -4.75 12.38 -22.11
CA SER A 8 -5.07 13.75 -21.70
C SER A 8 -6.09 13.77 -20.54
N GLU A 9 -7.15 12.98 -20.66
CA GLU A 9 -8.23 12.81 -19.67
C GLU A 9 -7.86 11.92 -18.47
N ASN A 10 -6.60 11.49 -18.32
CA ASN A 10 -6.12 10.55 -17.30
C ASN A 10 -6.72 9.13 -17.39
N ARG A 11 -7.23 8.71 -18.55
CA ARG A 11 -7.63 7.31 -18.77
C ARG A 11 -6.39 6.45 -19.04
N PRO A 12 -6.23 5.29 -18.38
CA PRO A 12 -5.10 4.39 -18.66
C PRO A 12 -5.10 3.87 -20.09
N LEU A 13 -3.91 3.83 -20.71
CA LEU A 13 -3.66 3.28 -22.04
C LEU A 13 -2.61 2.16 -21.95
N MET A 14 -2.36 1.48 -23.07
CA MET A 14 -1.32 0.45 -23.14
C MET A 14 0.06 1.01 -22.74
N PRO A 15 0.79 0.33 -21.85
CA PRO A 15 2.15 0.74 -21.49
C PRO A 15 3.09 0.73 -22.69
N THR A 16 4.13 1.55 -22.62
CA THR A 16 5.13 1.65 -23.69
C THR A 16 6.55 1.40 -23.17
N THR A 17 7.51 1.25 -24.08
CA THR A 17 8.92 1.10 -23.72
C THR A 17 9.49 2.41 -23.21
N SER A 18 10.45 2.35 -22.30
CA SER A 18 11.10 3.55 -21.75
C SER A 18 11.76 4.42 -22.82
N SER A 19 12.32 3.82 -23.87
CA SER A 19 12.90 4.54 -25.02
C SER A 19 11.86 5.36 -25.78
N ARG A 20 10.69 4.77 -26.06
CA ARG A 20 9.58 5.48 -26.73
C ARG A 20 9.01 6.59 -25.86
N ALA A 21 8.79 6.34 -24.57
CA ALA A 21 8.35 7.36 -23.62
C ALA A 21 9.33 8.55 -23.55
N LYS A 22 10.64 8.29 -23.50
CA LYS A 22 11.66 9.35 -23.54
C LYS A 22 11.60 10.20 -24.83
N ARG A 23 11.43 9.57 -26.00
CA ARG A 23 11.27 10.29 -27.27
C ARG A 23 10.02 11.18 -27.28
N TRP A 24 8.90 10.68 -26.74
CA TRP A 24 7.67 11.49 -26.63
C TRP A 24 7.82 12.69 -25.71
N VAL A 25 8.50 12.52 -24.58
CA VAL A 25 8.79 13.63 -23.67
C VAL A 25 9.72 14.66 -24.34
N LYS A 26 10.80 14.21 -25.00
CA LYS A 26 11.73 15.10 -25.70
C LYS A 26 11.07 15.88 -26.84
N SER A 27 10.11 15.29 -27.53
CA SER A 27 9.36 15.91 -28.63
C SER A 27 8.10 16.67 -28.19
N GLY A 28 7.84 16.79 -26.88
CA GLY A 28 6.66 17.51 -26.37
C GLY A 28 5.32 16.80 -26.57
N LYS A 29 5.30 15.57 -27.09
CA LYS A 29 4.09 14.76 -27.29
C LYS A 29 3.50 14.21 -25.99
N ALA A 30 4.30 14.12 -24.93
CA ALA A 30 3.85 13.63 -23.64
C ALA A 30 4.47 14.39 -22.47
N THR A 31 3.69 14.59 -21.41
CA THR A 31 4.12 15.20 -20.15
C THR A 31 4.50 14.11 -19.13
N PRO A 32 5.74 14.09 -18.61
CA PRO A 32 6.16 13.13 -17.59
C PRO A 32 5.55 13.46 -16.23
N PHE A 33 5.16 12.45 -15.48
CA PHE A 33 4.72 12.63 -14.08
C PHE A 33 4.98 11.38 -13.25
N TRP A 34 4.90 11.52 -11.93
CA TRP A 34 5.06 10.41 -10.99
C TRP A 34 3.73 10.06 -10.35
N ARG A 35 3.40 8.77 -10.29
CA ARG A 35 2.22 8.24 -9.59
C ARG A 35 2.65 7.29 -8.48
N LYS A 36 2.87 7.87 -7.30
CA LYS A 36 3.26 7.15 -6.06
C LYS A 36 4.50 6.25 -6.21
N GLY A 37 5.54 6.80 -6.83
CA GLY A 37 6.84 6.13 -6.99
C GLY A 37 7.03 5.41 -8.34
N VAL A 38 5.99 5.36 -9.19
CA VAL A 38 6.12 4.90 -10.58
C VAL A 38 6.16 6.08 -11.52
N PHE A 39 7.13 6.08 -12.43
CA PHE A 39 7.23 7.06 -13.52
C PHE A 39 6.19 6.73 -14.60
N CYS A 40 5.41 7.73 -14.99
CA CYS A 40 4.35 7.62 -15.98
C CYS A 40 4.48 8.77 -17.00
N VAL A 41 3.84 8.58 -18.16
CA VAL A 41 3.70 9.66 -19.15
C VAL A 41 2.23 9.89 -19.46
N ARG A 42 1.85 11.16 -19.59
CA ARG A 42 0.53 11.60 -20.05
C ARG A 42 0.67 12.07 -21.49
N LEU A 43 -0.12 11.53 -22.41
CA LEU A 43 -0.14 12.04 -23.78
C LEU A 43 -0.79 13.43 -23.82
N ASN A 44 -0.19 14.35 -24.57
CA ASN A 44 -0.71 15.71 -24.76
C ASN A 44 -1.69 15.79 -25.94
N ALA A 45 -1.68 14.78 -26.82
CA ALA A 45 -2.60 14.63 -27.93
C ALA A 45 -3.34 13.29 -27.83
N GLU A 46 -4.44 13.18 -28.55
CA GLU A 46 -5.20 11.94 -28.63
C GLU A 46 -4.37 10.83 -29.29
N PRO A 47 -4.43 9.59 -28.77
CA PRO A 47 -3.71 8.48 -29.35
C PRO A 47 -4.33 8.11 -30.71
N THR A 48 -3.47 7.73 -31.66
CA THR A 48 -3.88 7.30 -33.01
C THR A 48 -4.78 6.06 -32.99
N ASP A 49 -4.60 5.19 -31.99
CA ASP A 49 -5.38 3.98 -31.80
C ASP A 49 -5.61 3.73 -30.29
N ARG A 50 -6.75 3.15 -29.95
CA ARG A 50 -7.18 2.80 -28.59
C ARG A 50 -7.22 1.29 -28.35
N ASN A 51 -6.77 0.49 -29.31
CA ASN A 51 -6.68 -0.95 -29.16
C ASN A 51 -5.81 -1.34 -27.95
N CYS A 52 -6.43 -2.06 -27.03
CA CYS A 52 -5.79 -2.55 -25.81
C CYS A 52 -5.81 -4.07 -25.81
N GLN A 53 -4.66 -4.67 -25.52
CA GLN A 53 -4.62 -6.09 -25.20
C GLN A 53 -5.18 -6.32 -23.79
N PRO A 54 -5.78 -7.48 -23.50
CA PRO A 54 -6.17 -7.82 -22.14
C PRO A 54 -4.96 -7.76 -21.17
N ILE A 55 -5.14 -7.02 -20.07
CA ILE A 55 -4.16 -6.94 -18.98
C ILE A 55 -4.74 -7.61 -17.75
N ALA A 56 -4.08 -8.67 -17.31
CA ALA A 56 -4.37 -9.35 -16.05
C ALA A 56 -3.52 -8.80 -14.92
N VAL A 57 -4.13 -8.70 -13.73
CA VAL A 57 -3.41 -8.49 -12.48
C VAL A 57 -3.53 -9.74 -11.63
N GLY A 58 -2.42 -10.46 -11.49
CA GLY A 58 -2.31 -11.57 -10.55
C GLY A 58 -2.05 -11.04 -9.15
N ILE A 59 -2.75 -11.60 -8.16
CA ILE A 59 -2.69 -11.17 -6.76
C ILE A 59 -2.41 -12.40 -5.89
N ASP A 60 -1.23 -12.43 -5.26
CA ASP A 60 -0.87 -13.37 -4.19
C ASP A 60 -1.00 -12.65 -2.83
N PRO A 61 -2.14 -12.80 -2.13
CA PRO A 61 -2.37 -12.20 -0.84
C PRO A 61 -1.65 -12.95 0.30
N GLY A 62 -0.42 -12.54 0.63
CA GLY A 62 0.29 -13.06 1.81
C GLY A 62 0.04 -12.31 3.13
N SER A 63 0.57 -12.89 4.22
CA SER A 63 0.36 -12.40 5.61
C SER A 63 1.31 -11.28 6.04
N LYS A 64 2.54 -11.30 5.55
CA LYS A 64 3.55 -10.24 5.78
C LYS A 64 3.93 -9.50 4.51
N ARG A 65 4.02 -10.23 3.41
CA ARG A 65 4.36 -9.74 2.08
C ARG A 65 3.25 -10.14 1.12
N GLU A 66 2.94 -9.27 0.18
CA GLU A 66 1.86 -9.44 -0.79
C GLU A 66 2.43 -9.22 -2.19
N GLY A 67 2.14 -10.13 -3.11
CA GLY A 67 2.60 -10.05 -4.51
C GLY A 67 1.50 -9.56 -5.44
N PHE A 68 1.84 -8.63 -6.32
CA PHE A 68 0.98 -8.19 -7.41
C PHE A 68 1.80 -8.13 -8.70
N THR A 69 1.26 -8.71 -9.77
CA THR A 69 1.90 -8.67 -11.09
C THR A 69 0.91 -8.19 -12.14
N VAL A 70 1.30 -7.17 -12.91
CA VAL A 70 0.54 -6.64 -14.04
C VAL A 70 1.16 -7.17 -15.33
N LYS A 71 0.38 -7.93 -16.11
CA LYS A 71 0.86 -8.64 -17.29
C LYS A 71 -0.17 -8.65 -18.41
N SER A 72 0.30 -8.65 -19.65
CA SER A 72 -0.48 -8.99 -20.85
C SER A 72 0.07 -10.26 -21.51
N LYS A 73 -0.52 -10.66 -22.64
CA LYS A 73 0.04 -11.74 -23.47
C LYS A 73 1.46 -11.40 -23.95
N SER A 74 1.75 -10.12 -24.21
CA SER A 74 3.02 -9.69 -24.78
C SER A 74 4.12 -9.41 -23.77
N HIS A 75 3.84 -8.85 -22.59
CA HIS A 75 4.89 -8.46 -21.63
C HIS A 75 4.43 -8.45 -20.17
N THR A 76 5.38 -8.58 -19.24
CA THR A 76 5.21 -8.28 -17.82
C THR A 76 5.57 -6.82 -17.53
N TYR A 77 4.54 -6.01 -17.26
CA TYR A 77 4.72 -4.56 -17.13
C TYR A 77 5.25 -4.15 -15.77
N LEU A 78 4.73 -4.73 -14.69
CA LEU A 78 5.07 -4.32 -13.33
C LEU A 78 4.89 -5.44 -12.32
N ASN A 79 5.92 -5.68 -11.52
CA ASN A 79 5.83 -6.54 -10.33
C ASN A 79 5.95 -5.68 -9.07
N VAL A 80 5.07 -5.92 -8.12
CA VAL A 80 4.97 -5.16 -6.88
C VAL A 80 4.93 -6.11 -5.71
N GLN A 81 5.91 -5.97 -4.81
CA GLN A 81 5.90 -6.62 -3.51
C GLN A 81 5.55 -5.58 -2.46
N THR A 82 4.46 -5.79 -1.72
CA THR A 82 4.06 -4.86 -0.66
C THR A 82 4.23 -5.48 0.71
N HIS A 83 4.57 -4.66 1.71
CA HIS A 83 4.41 -5.06 3.12
C HIS A 83 2.93 -4.99 3.50
N ALA A 84 2.46 -6.00 4.22
CA ALA A 84 1.12 -6.01 4.78
C ALA A 84 0.99 -5.01 5.93
N VAL A 85 -0.22 -4.48 6.13
CA VAL A 85 -0.54 -3.64 7.29
C VAL A 85 -0.84 -4.52 8.50
N ASP A 86 0.02 -4.53 9.51
CA ASP A 86 -0.12 -5.38 10.71
C ASP A 86 -0.22 -4.60 12.03
N TRP A 87 0.38 -3.42 12.12
CA TRP A 87 0.38 -2.53 13.30
C TRP A 87 -1.01 -2.05 13.78
N VAL A 88 -2.06 -2.25 12.98
CA VAL A 88 -3.43 -1.85 13.35
C VAL A 88 -3.96 -2.70 14.51
N LYS A 89 -3.53 -3.96 14.62
CA LYS A 89 -3.87 -4.85 15.74
C LYS A 89 -3.43 -4.22 17.06
N ASP A 90 -2.15 -3.84 17.15
CA ASP A 90 -1.56 -3.32 18.38
C ASP A 90 -2.21 -1.99 18.78
N ARG A 91 -2.54 -1.14 17.81
CA ARG A 91 -3.29 0.10 18.06
C ARG A 91 -4.70 -0.13 18.61
N ILE A 92 -5.38 -1.19 18.17
CA ILE A 92 -6.70 -1.57 18.71
C ILE A 92 -6.56 -2.12 20.12
N GLU A 93 -5.52 -2.91 20.38
CA GLU A 93 -5.20 -3.47 21.68
C GLU A 93 -4.89 -2.39 22.71
N VAL A 94 -3.99 -1.45 22.39
CA VAL A 94 -3.71 -0.27 23.22
C VAL A 94 -5.01 0.48 23.53
N ARG A 95 -5.85 0.71 22.53
CA ARG A 95 -7.15 1.37 22.73
C ARG A 95 -8.08 0.58 23.67
N ARG A 96 -8.08 -0.75 23.58
CA ARG A 96 -8.88 -1.64 24.45
C ARG A 96 -8.39 -1.55 25.89
N ASN A 97 -7.09 -1.67 26.11
CA ASN A 97 -6.46 -1.60 27.43
C ASN A 97 -6.68 -0.24 28.09
N MET A 98 -6.54 0.85 27.34
CA MET A 98 -6.81 2.21 27.84
C MET A 98 -8.28 2.45 28.19
N ARG A 99 -9.22 1.78 27.50
CA ARG A 99 -10.64 1.83 27.90
C ARG A 99 -10.88 1.03 29.17
N ARG A 100 -10.26 -0.15 29.30
CA ARG A 100 -10.34 -1.01 30.48
C ARG A 100 -9.79 -0.30 31.71
N ALA A 101 -8.57 0.23 31.66
CA ALA A 101 -7.97 0.97 32.76
C ALA A 101 -8.83 2.16 33.22
N ARG A 102 -9.42 2.92 32.29
CA ARG A 102 -10.36 4.02 32.62
C ARG A 102 -11.67 3.57 33.26
N ARG A 103 -12.10 2.32 33.11
CA ARG A 103 -13.27 1.78 33.82
C ARG A 103 -12.91 1.34 35.24
N PHE A 104 -11.67 0.91 35.45
CA PHE A 104 -11.18 0.47 36.76
C PHE A 104 -10.85 1.65 37.70
N ARG A 105 -10.61 2.85 37.18
CA ARG A 105 -10.43 4.04 38.03
C ARG A 105 -11.76 4.37 38.71
N LYS A 106 -11.76 4.40 40.06
CA LYS A 106 -12.87 4.90 40.87
C LYS A 106 -13.10 6.36 40.51
N THR A 107 -14.06 6.58 39.62
CA THR A 107 -14.53 7.91 39.21
C THR A 107 -16.00 7.97 39.58
N PRO A 108 -16.45 8.94 40.39
CA PRO A 108 -17.84 9.03 40.80
C PRO A 108 -18.78 9.08 39.58
N CYS A 109 -19.85 8.27 39.63
CA CYS A 109 -21.04 8.39 38.78
C CYS A 109 -20.86 8.31 37.24
N ARG A 110 -20.02 7.41 36.74
CA ARG A 110 -19.95 7.18 35.27
C ARG A 110 -21.08 6.26 34.78
N GLN A 111 -22.10 6.83 34.14
CA GLN A 111 -23.15 6.05 33.46
C GLN A 111 -22.59 5.03 32.47
N ASN A 112 -23.17 3.82 32.47
CA ASN A 112 -22.84 2.76 31.53
C ASN A 112 -23.21 3.21 30.10
N ARG A 113 -22.27 3.10 29.16
CA ARG A 113 -22.54 3.42 27.75
C ARG A 113 -22.96 2.15 27.03
N LYS A 114 -24.17 2.14 26.46
CA LYS A 114 -24.63 1.06 25.56
C LYS A 114 -23.56 0.74 24.51
N ASN A 115 -23.23 -0.54 24.36
CA ASN A 115 -22.29 -0.97 23.34
C ASN A 115 -22.99 -0.92 21.97
N ARG A 116 -22.84 0.22 21.26
CA ARG A 116 -23.45 0.52 19.94
C ARG A 116 -23.12 -0.48 18.83
N LEU A 117 -22.26 -1.45 19.09
CA LEU A 117 -21.73 -2.43 18.14
C LEU A 117 -22.14 -3.87 18.49
N VAL A 118 -22.93 -4.07 19.55
CA VAL A 118 -23.55 -5.38 19.83
C VAL A 118 -24.43 -5.78 18.64
N ASN A 119 -24.38 -7.05 18.27
CA ASN A 119 -25.17 -7.68 17.20
C ASN A 119 -24.99 -7.10 15.79
N LYS A 120 -23.90 -6.37 15.53
CA LYS A 120 -23.56 -5.90 14.17
C LYS A 120 -22.46 -6.75 13.55
N THR A 121 -22.79 -7.50 12.50
CA THR A 121 -21.80 -8.22 11.68
C THR A 121 -20.90 -7.22 10.97
N ARG A 122 -19.60 -7.29 11.22
CA ARG A 122 -18.60 -6.42 10.57
C ARG A 122 -17.22 -7.03 10.58
N LEU A 123 -16.40 -6.64 9.61
CA LEU A 123 -14.97 -6.95 9.65
C LEU A 123 -14.31 -6.22 10.82
N ALA A 124 -13.48 -6.96 11.57
CA ALA A 124 -12.64 -6.39 12.61
C ALA A 124 -11.75 -5.28 12.02
N PRO A 125 -11.48 -4.16 12.72
CA PRO A 125 -10.80 -3.03 12.10
C PRO A 125 -9.36 -3.35 11.64
N SER A 126 -8.67 -4.31 12.27
CA SER A 126 -7.36 -4.81 11.83
C SER A 126 -7.47 -5.58 10.50
N THR A 127 -8.38 -6.55 10.43
CA THR A 127 -8.70 -7.29 9.20
C THR A 127 -9.14 -6.38 8.06
N LYS A 128 -10.05 -5.44 8.34
CA LYS A 128 -10.52 -4.45 7.36
C LYS A 128 -9.36 -3.60 6.83
N ALA A 129 -8.43 -3.18 7.69
CA ALA A 129 -7.28 -2.39 7.26
C ALA A 129 -6.35 -3.16 6.31
N ARG A 130 -6.18 -4.47 6.52
CA ARG A 130 -5.39 -5.36 5.64
C ARG A 130 -6.01 -5.48 4.25
N TRP A 131 -7.31 -5.73 4.16
CA TRP A 131 -7.99 -5.82 2.87
C TRP A 131 -8.11 -4.47 2.17
N GLN A 132 -8.38 -3.40 2.91
CA GLN A 132 -8.34 -2.04 2.35
C GLN A 132 -6.96 -1.65 1.83
N TRP A 133 -5.88 -2.21 2.39
CA TRP A 133 -4.53 -2.00 1.88
C TRP A 133 -4.38 -2.62 0.49
N LYS A 134 -4.74 -3.89 0.31
CA LYS A 134 -4.75 -4.56 -1.01
C LYS A 134 -5.59 -3.79 -2.02
N LEU A 135 -6.80 -3.37 -1.63
CA LEU A 135 -7.69 -2.60 -2.49
C LEU A 135 -7.10 -1.24 -2.89
N ARG A 136 -6.28 -0.59 -2.04
CA ARG A 136 -5.58 0.65 -2.42
C ARG A 136 -4.48 0.41 -3.45
N ILE A 137 -3.81 -0.74 -3.40
CA ILE A 137 -2.80 -1.12 -4.39
C ILE A 137 -3.50 -1.39 -5.73
N VAL A 138 -4.58 -2.18 -5.71
CA VAL A 138 -5.41 -2.43 -6.91
C VAL A 138 -5.90 -1.13 -7.53
N ASN A 139 -6.52 -0.25 -6.75
CA ASN A 139 -6.98 1.07 -7.23
C ASN A 139 -5.86 1.99 -7.71
N TRP A 140 -4.62 1.73 -7.32
CA TRP A 140 -3.47 2.46 -7.83
C TRP A 140 -3.00 1.89 -9.16
N LEU A 141 -3.02 0.56 -9.32
CA LEU A 141 -2.73 -0.12 -10.58
C LEU A 141 -3.77 0.21 -11.67
N THR A 142 -5.07 0.23 -11.32
CA THR A 142 -6.15 0.59 -12.27
C THR A 142 -6.07 2.03 -12.77
N LYS A 143 -5.38 2.90 -12.04
CA LYS A 143 -5.11 4.28 -12.48
C LYS A 143 -3.93 4.39 -13.43
N MET A 144 -3.19 3.31 -13.66
CA MET A 144 -1.99 3.29 -14.50
C MET A 144 -2.13 2.34 -15.69
N PHE A 145 -2.92 1.28 -15.55
CA PHE A 145 -3.08 0.24 -16.55
C PHE A 145 -4.56 0.00 -16.88
N PRO A 146 -4.92 -0.25 -18.15
CA PRO A 146 -6.27 -0.66 -18.54
C PRO A 146 -6.49 -2.13 -18.17
N ILE A 147 -6.77 -2.39 -16.89
CA ILE A 147 -6.92 -3.75 -16.33
C ILE A 147 -8.26 -4.34 -16.76
N THR A 148 -8.23 -5.56 -17.29
CA THR A 148 -9.42 -6.30 -17.72
C THR A 148 -9.82 -7.39 -16.74
N VAL A 149 -8.86 -7.98 -16.01
CA VAL A 149 -9.12 -9.07 -15.07
C VAL A 149 -8.19 -9.01 -13.85
N PHE A 150 -8.72 -9.43 -12.70
CA PHE A 150 -7.96 -9.80 -11.52
C PHE A 150 -7.96 -11.32 -11.37
N VAL A 151 -6.78 -11.92 -11.21
CA VAL A 151 -6.64 -13.36 -10.88
C VAL A 151 -6.08 -13.46 -9.47
N VAL A 152 -6.86 -13.99 -8.54
CA VAL A 152 -6.53 -13.97 -7.11
C VAL A 152 -6.39 -15.37 -6.56
N GLU A 153 -5.30 -15.63 -5.82
CA GLU A 153 -5.18 -16.86 -5.05
C GLU A 153 -6.16 -16.84 -3.85
N ASP A 154 -7.02 -17.85 -3.77
CA ASP A 154 -7.94 -18.03 -2.66
C ASP A 154 -7.22 -18.59 -1.44
N ILE A 155 -7.31 -17.83 -0.35
CA ILE A 155 -6.76 -18.24 0.93
C ILE A 155 -7.77 -19.10 1.67
N GLN A 156 -7.36 -20.30 2.03
CA GLN A 156 -8.10 -21.19 2.91
C GLN A 156 -7.21 -21.58 4.09
N ALA A 157 -7.60 -21.24 5.33
CA ALA A 157 -6.89 -21.73 6.49
C ALA A 157 -7.54 -23.04 6.94
N ARG A 158 -6.81 -24.15 6.78
CA ARG A 158 -7.29 -25.44 7.25
C ARG A 158 -6.97 -25.62 8.73
N THR A 159 -8.01 -25.76 9.54
CA THR A 159 -7.89 -26.33 10.90
C THR A 159 -8.35 -27.78 10.88
N TRP A 160 -7.79 -28.62 11.75
CA TRP A 160 -8.12 -30.05 11.83
C TRP A 160 -8.75 -30.37 13.18
N LYS A 161 -9.86 -31.11 13.18
CA LYS A 161 -10.62 -31.46 14.39
C LYS A 161 -9.71 -32.14 15.40
N ASN A 162 -9.85 -31.81 16.68
CA ASN A 162 -9.08 -32.35 17.80
C ASN A 162 -7.56 -32.05 17.78
N ARG A 163 -7.07 -31.11 16.95
CA ARG A 163 -5.70 -30.62 17.05
C ARG A 163 -5.64 -29.40 17.98
N ARG A 164 -4.46 -29.15 18.57
CA ARG A 164 -4.19 -28.05 19.51
C ARG A 164 -4.66 -26.64 19.05
N LYS A 165 -4.82 -26.43 17.74
CA LYS A 165 -5.24 -25.15 17.13
C LYS A 165 -6.68 -25.18 16.55
N TRP A 166 -7.42 -26.28 16.73
CA TRP A 166 -8.80 -26.43 16.27
C TRP A 166 -9.72 -25.41 16.93
N ASN A 167 -10.44 -24.61 16.16
CA ASN A 167 -11.36 -23.58 16.66
C ASN A 167 -10.71 -22.49 17.55
N VAL A 168 -9.38 -22.45 17.64
CA VAL A 168 -8.59 -21.42 18.34
C VAL A 168 -7.81 -20.55 17.36
N SER A 169 -7.54 -21.05 16.15
CA SER A 169 -6.77 -20.31 15.14
C SER A 169 -7.66 -19.59 14.13
N PHE A 170 -7.38 -18.30 13.96
CA PHE A 170 -8.10 -17.38 13.08
C PHE A 170 -7.13 -16.87 12.01
N SER A 171 -7.51 -16.97 10.74
CA SER A 171 -6.77 -16.31 9.65
C SER A 171 -7.39 -14.96 9.31
N PRO A 172 -6.70 -13.83 9.58
CA PRO A 172 -7.18 -12.51 9.14
C PRO A 172 -7.31 -12.38 7.62
N LEU A 173 -6.67 -13.28 6.87
CA LEU A 173 -6.72 -13.34 5.41
C LEU A 173 -7.83 -14.25 4.88
N GLU A 174 -8.44 -15.08 5.71
CA GLU A 174 -9.64 -15.80 5.29
C GLU A 174 -10.88 -14.94 5.58
N VAL A 175 -10.90 -14.29 6.74
CA VAL A 175 -11.98 -13.40 7.12
C VAL A 175 -11.93 -12.10 6.31
N GLY A 176 -13.00 -11.83 5.57
CA GLY A 176 -13.12 -10.64 4.72
C GLY A 176 -12.62 -10.79 3.29
N LYS A 177 -12.17 -11.98 2.88
CA LYS A 177 -11.80 -12.25 1.47
C LYS A 177 -12.96 -12.01 0.52
N HIS A 178 -14.18 -12.45 0.88
CA HIS A 178 -15.39 -12.19 0.08
C HIS A 178 -15.73 -10.71 -0.06
N TRP A 179 -15.47 -9.90 0.97
CA TRP A 179 -15.60 -8.44 0.86
C TRP A 179 -14.59 -7.87 -0.14
N PHE A 180 -13.35 -8.35 -0.11
CA PHE A 180 -12.35 -7.91 -1.10
C PHE A 180 -12.73 -8.35 -2.53
N TYR A 181 -13.20 -9.58 -2.70
CA TYR A 181 -13.66 -10.10 -3.99
C TYR A 181 -14.84 -9.30 -4.54
N SER A 182 -15.80 -8.91 -3.71
CA SER A 182 -16.92 -8.07 -4.16
C SER A 182 -16.45 -6.66 -4.58
N GLU A 183 -15.44 -6.09 -3.91
CA GLU A 183 -14.84 -4.82 -4.34
C GLU A 183 -14.06 -4.94 -5.65
N LEU A 184 -13.38 -6.07 -5.91
CA LEU A 184 -12.69 -6.32 -7.17
C LEU A 184 -13.66 -6.46 -8.35
N ARG A 185 -14.76 -7.19 -8.17
CA ARG A 185 -15.79 -7.37 -9.22
C ARG A 185 -16.45 -6.07 -9.67
N LYS A 186 -16.49 -5.05 -8.80
CA LYS A 186 -16.96 -3.70 -9.17
C LYS A 186 -16.01 -2.97 -10.13
N ILE A 187 -14.75 -3.41 -10.21
CA ILE A 187 -13.72 -2.76 -11.01
C ILE A 187 -13.51 -3.50 -12.33
N ALA A 188 -13.34 -4.82 -12.29
CA ALA A 188 -13.07 -5.65 -13.46
C ALA A 188 -13.49 -7.11 -13.22
N TYR A 189 -13.37 -7.96 -14.24
CA TYR A 189 -13.62 -9.40 -14.10
C TYR A 189 -12.71 -10.00 -13.01
N LEU A 190 -13.22 -10.95 -12.24
CA LEU A 190 -12.49 -11.59 -11.16
C LEU A 190 -12.48 -13.10 -11.36
N GLU A 191 -11.27 -13.65 -11.44
CA GLU A 191 -11.01 -15.07 -11.42
C GLU A 191 -10.32 -15.46 -10.11
N ILE A 192 -10.72 -16.60 -9.57
CA ILE A 192 -10.21 -17.11 -8.31
C ILE A 192 -9.54 -18.45 -8.58
N ARG A 193 -8.33 -18.63 -8.06
CA ARG A 193 -7.55 -19.87 -8.17
C ARG A 193 -7.18 -20.37 -6.80
N THR A 194 -7.17 -21.67 -6.58
CA THR A 194 -6.76 -22.23 -5.29
C THR A 194 -5.23 -22.19 -5.14
N GLY A 195 -4.73 -22.32 -3.91
CA GLY A 195 -3.29 -22.48 -3.69
C GLY A 195 -2.71 -23.74 -4.33
N LYS A 196 -3.53 -24.79 -4.53
CA LYS A 196 -3.11 -26.00 -5.27
C LYS A 196 -2.95 -25.69 -6.76
N ASP A 197 -3.90 -24.98 -7.36
CA ASP A 197 -3.82 -24.58 -8.77
C ASP A 197 -2.57 -23.73 -9.02
N THR A 198 -2.32 -22.76 -8.15
CA THR A 198 -1.14 -21.88 -8.23
C THR A 198 0.16 -22.69 -8.13
N CYS A 199 0.20 -23.70 -7.27
CA CYS A 199 1.36 -24.59 -7.15
C CYS A 199 1.59 -25.42 -8.42
N ASN A 200 0.52 -25.98 -8.98
CA ASN A 200 0.58 -26.78 -10.21
C ASN A 200 1.03 -25.93 -11.40
N LEU A 201 0.36 -24.79 -11.64
CA LEU A 201 0.73 -23.85 -12.70
C LEU A 201 2.19 -23.41 -12.62
N ARG A 202 2.70 -23.23 -11.39
CA ARG A 202 4.11 -22.87 -11.17
C ARG A 202 5.06 -24.03 -11.49
N GLN A 203 4.67 -25.26 -11.19
CA GLN A 203 5.44 -26.48 -11.51
C GLN A 203 5.46 -26.75 -13.01
N ASP A 204 4.33 -26.59 -13.70
CA ASP A 204 4.20 -26.76 -15.15
C ASP A 204 5.14 -25.82 -15.92
N LEU A 205 5.37 -24.62 -15.37
CA LEU A 205 6.29 -23.62 -15.93
C LEU A 205 7.75 -23.77 -15.43
N GLY A 206 8.04 -24.79 -14.61
CA GLY A 206 9.38 -25.04 -14.06
C GLY A 206 9.89 -23.96 -13.07
N LEU A 207 9.00 -23.11 -12.55
CA LEU A 207 9.39 -21.97 -11.73
C LEU A 207 9.55 -22.35 -10.25
N LYS A 208 10.70 -21.99 -9.65
CA LYS A 208 11.00 -22.29 -8.25
C LYS A 208 10.58 -21.14 -7.33
N LYS A 209 9.80 -21.45 -6.29
CA LYS A 209 9.47 -20.51 -5.21
C LYS A 209 10.58 -20.51 -4.17
N SER A 210 11.07 -19.32 -3.80
CA SER A 210 12.12 -19.19 -2.79
C SER A 210 11.64 -19.65 -1.42
N LYS A 211 12.50 -20.38 -0.70
CA LYS A 211 12.26 -20.74 0.71
C LYS A 211 12.31 -19.52 1.63
N GLN A 212 13.02 -18.45 1.23
CA GLN A 212 13.17 -17.21 2.01
C GLN A 212 11.99 -16.25 1.79
N LYS A 213 10.89 -16.49 2.51
CA LYS A 213 9.60 -15.76 2.44
C LYS A 213 9.64 -14.29 2.88
N LEU A 214 10.80 -13.69 3.12
CA LEU A 214 10.92 -12.25 3.44
C LEU A 214 11.94 -11.55 2.54
N SER A 215 12.57 -12.29 1.64
CA SER A 215 13.52 -11.73 0.69
C SER A 215 12.79 -10.78 -0.27
N LYS A 216 13.54 -9.82 -0.81
CA LYS A 216 13.05 -8.83 -1.78
C LYS A 216 13.18 -9.32 -3.22
N LYS A 217 13.26 -10.63 -3.41
CA LYS A 217 13.46 -11.25 -4.73
C LYS A 217 12.12 -11.60 -5.34
N PHE A 218 12.05 -11.56 -6.66
CA PHE A 218 10.86 -11.89 -7.43
C PHE A 218 10.32 -13.28 -7.06
N GLU A 219 11.20 -14.27 -6.91
CA GLU A 219 10.87 -15.68 -6.64
C GLU A 219 10.25 -15.92 -5.25
N ALA A 220 10.33 -14.95 -4.34
CA ALA A 220 9.79 -15.10 -3.00
C ALA A 220 8.30 -14.76 -2.91
N HIS A 221 7.84 -13.79 -3.72
CA HIS A 221 6.52 -13.19 -3.57
C HIS A 221 5.80 -12.87 -4.87
N CYS A 222 6.52 -12.57 -5.95
CA CYS A 222 5.90 -12.19 -7.22
C CYS A 222 5.83 -13.35 -8.23
N VAL A 223 6.53 -14.46 -7.99
CA VAL A 223 6.42 -15.64 -8.85
C VAL A 223 4.99 -16.17 -8.89
N ASP A 224 4.31 -16.29 -7.75
CA ASP A 224 2.95 -16.82 -7.71
C ASP A 224 1.95 -15.82 -8.31
N SER A 225 2.10 -14.51 -8.02
CA SER A 225 1.28 -13.48 -8.68
C SER A 225 1.50 -13.42 -10.19
N TRP A 226 2.73 -13.67 -10.66
CA TRP A 226 3.03 -13.73 -12.08
C TRP A 226 2.40 -14.96 -12.73
N VAL A 227 2.51 -16.13 -12.10
CA VAL A 227 1.88 -17.37 -12.58
C VAL A 227 0.36 -17.22 -12.69
N LEU A 228 -0.29 -16.60 -11.70
CA LEU A 228 -1.72 -16.29 -11.75
C LEU A 228 -2.08 -15.34 -12.91
N ALA A 229 -1.28 -14.30 -13.15
CA ALA A 229 -1.53 -13.41 -14.28
C ALA A 229 -1.29 -14.12 -15.63
N ASN A 230 -0.27 -14.99 -15.69
CA ASN A 230 0.09 -15.75 -16.89
C ASN A 230 -0.93 -16.84 -17.21
N SER A 231 -1.58 -17.46 -16.21
CA SER A 231 -2.61 -18.46 -16.46
C SER A 231 -3.81 -17.93 -17.23
N TYR A 232 -4.09 -16.62 -17.12
CA TYR A 232 -5.13 -15.96 -17.90
C TYR A 232 -4.62 -15.42 -19.24
N THR A 233 -3.48 -14.73 -19.23
CA THR A 233 -3.00 -14.00 -20.42
C THR A 233 -2.18 -14.87 -21.39
N GLY A 234 -1.56 -15.93 -20.89
CA GLY A 234 -0.65 -16.80 -21.62
C GLY A 234 0.57 -16.08 -22.22
N GLY A 235 1.15 -16.70 -23.25
CA GLY A 235 2.20 -16.10 -24.09
C GLY A 235 3.63 -16.18 -23.55
N HIS A 236 3.85 -16.64 -22.32
CA HIS A 236 5.18 -16.74 -21.72
C HIS A 236 5.37 -18.07 -20.98
N LEU A 237 6.53 -18.71 -21.19
CA LEU A 237 6.99 -19.87 -20.39
C LEU A 237 7.77 -19.43 -19.15
N SER A 238 8.42 -18.26 -19.21
CA SER A 238 9.18 -17.67 -18.12
C SER A 238 8.95 -16.15 -18.03
N PRO A 239 9.19 -15.52 -16.87
CA PRO A 239 9.04 -14.07 -16.72
C PRO A 239 10.03 -13.29 -17.58
N ASP A 240 9.53 -12.51 -18.54
CA ASP A 240 10.30 -11.57 -19.38
C ASP A 240 10.86 -10.37 -18.58
N ASN A 241 10.24 -10.06 -17.43
CA ASN A 241 10.67 -9.01 -16.53
C ASN A 241 10.48 -9.40 -15.07
N SER A 242 11.59 -9.52 -14.35
CA SER A 242 11.65 -9.84 -12.91
C SER A 242 11.88 -8.61 -12.02
N SER A 243 11.98 -7.40 -12.62
CA SER A 243 12.19 -6.17 -11.86
C SER A 243 11.03 -5.93 -10.91
N LEU A 244 11.36 -5.57 -9.67
CA LEU A 244 10.40 -5.46 -8.57
C LEU A 244 10.38 -4.05 -7.98
N ILE A 245 9.18 -3.56 -7.67
CA ILE A 245 9.00 -2.40 -6.78
C ILE A 245 8.55 -2.89 -5.42
N GLU A 246 9.34 -2.60 -4.38
CA GLU A 246 8.93 -2.87 -3.00
C GLU A 246 8.17 -1.68 -2.43
N ILE A 247 6.95 -1.91 -1.96
CA ILE A 247 6.10 -0.87 -1.34
C ILE A 247 5.99 -1.11 0.16
N VAL A 248 6.29 -0.06 0.93
CA VAL A 248 6.13 -0.05 2.39
C VAL A 248 5.06 0.98 2.78
N PRO A 249 3.89 0.56 3.32
CA PRO A 249 2.86 1.48 3.74
C PRO A 249 3.36 2.37 4.87
N LEU A 250 3.05 3.67 4.81
CA LEU A 250 3.45 4.60 5.85
C LEU A 250 2.56 4.46 7.09
N GLU A 251 3.20 4.34 8.25
CA GLU A 251 2.48 4.28 9.51
C GLU A 251 2.09 5.68 10.00
N PHE A 252 0.83 6.06 9.77
CA PHE A 252 0.32 7.36 10.24
C PHE A 252 -0.29 7.25 11.64
N HIS A 253 0.19 8.06 12.59
CA HIS A 253 -0.42 8.20 13.92
C HIS A 253 -1.62 9.15 13.87
N ARG A 254 -2.80 8.64 14.25
CA ARG A 254 -4.02 9.46 14.35
C ARG A 254 -3.90 10.49 15.48
N ARG A 255 -4.59 11.62 15.33
CA ARG A 255 -4.66 12.67 16.35
C ARG A 255 -5.14 12.07 17.68
N GLN A 256 -4.34 12.25 18.71
CA GLN A 256 -4.69 12.07 20.10
C GLN A 256 -4.82 13.48 20.69
N LEU A 257 -6.03 13.85 21.13
CA LEU A 257 -6.30 15.18 21.70
C LEU A 257 -5.36 15.47 22.87
N HIS A 258 -5.09 14.45 23.69
CA HIS A 258 -4.11 14.50 24.76
C HIS A 258 -3.30 13.21 24.76
N ARG A 259 -1.99 13.31 25.04
CA ARG A 259 -1.15 12.15 25.32
C ARG A 259 -1.72 11.35 26.49
N LEU A 260 -1.64 10.03 26.37
CA LEU A 260 -2.18 9.11 27.38
C LEU A 260 -1.44 9.25 28.72
N GLN A 261 -0.12 9.45 28.66
CA GLN A 261 0.72 9.82 29.78
C GLN A 261 1.05 11.31 29.67
N HIS A 262 0.92 12.05 30.78
CA HIS A 262 1.37 13.44 30.85
C HIS A 262 2.88 13.48 31.06
N SER A 263 3.52 14.56 30.62
CA SER A 263 4.89 14.88 31.02
C SER A 263 4.92 15.47 32.44
N ILE A 264 6.12 15.81 32.91
CA ILE A 264 6.32 16.59 34.13
C ILE A 264 5.41 17.84 34.10
N GLY A 265 4.82 18.19 35.25
CA GLY A 265 3.86 19.28 35.36
C GLY A 265 2.45 18.98 34.85
N HIS A 266 2.08 17.69 34.71
CA HIS A 266 0.76 17.25 34.22
C HIS A 266 0.38 17.72 32.81
N ILE A 267 1.37 18.17 32.02
CA ILE A 267 1.17 18.66 30.65
C ILE A 267 0.89 17.48 29.72
N ARG A 268 -0.18 17.59 28.92
CA ARG A 268 -0.51 16.60 27.88
C ARG A 268 -0.39 17.24 26.50
N SER A 269 0.79 17.10 25.91
CA SER A 269 1.05 17.60 24.56
C SER A 269 0.16 16.94 23.51
N ARG A 270 -0.04 17.65 22.40
CA ARG A 270 -0.73 17.14 21.23
C ARG A 270 0.11 16.06 20.56
N TYR A 271 -0.52 14.98 20.08
CA TYR A 271 0.19 13.96 19.33
C TYR A 271 -0.60 13.43 18.14
N GLY A 272 0.13 13.09 17.08
CA GLY A 272 -0.47 12.62 15.85
C GLY A 272 -1.23 13.70 15.08
N GLY A 273 -1.94 13.28 14.06
CA GLY A 273 -2.65 14.17 13.14
C GLY A 273 -2.29 13.89 11.69
N THR A 274 -3.09 14.42 10.77
CA THR A 274 -2.88 14.25 9.32
C THR A 274 -2.06 15.38 8.73
N ILE A 275 -2.06 16.55 9.34
CA ILE A 275 -1.35 17.75 8.90
C ILE A 275 -0.16 18.02 9.81
N SER A 276 0.96 18.36 9.18
CA SER A 276 2.26 18.67 9.75
C SER A 276 2.73 20.01 9.25
N ALA A 277 2.42 21.07 10.02
CA ALA A 277 2.77 22.46 9.71
C ALA A 277 2.49 22.84 8.24
N GLY A 278 1.27 22.60 7.78
CA GLY A 278 0.83 22.88 6.39
C GLY A 278 0.92 21.67 5.44
N PHE A 279 1.81 20.72 5.69
CA PHE A 279 1.93 19.53 4.82
C PHE A 279 1.08 18.36 5.32
N LYS A 280 0.46 17.61 4.41
CA LYS A 280 -0.10 16.31 4.77
C LYS A 280 1.03 15.33 5.12
N ARG A 281 0.89 14.52 6.16
CA ARG A 281 1.91 13.50 6.49
C ARG A 281 2.07 12.51 5.34
N GLY A 282 3.30 12.21 4.96
CA GLY A 282 3.62 11.45 3.75
C GLY A 282 3.73 12.31 2.48
N SER A 283 3.56 13.63 2.58
CA SER A 283 3.95 14.55 1.51
C SER A 283 5.43 14.40 1.19
N ILE A 284 5.73 14.22 -0.09
CA ILE A 284 7.06 14.26 -0.65
C ILE A 284 7.44 15.72 -0.88
N VAL A 285 8.60 16.10 -0.35
CA VAL A 285 9.16 17.44 -0.45
C VAL A 285 10.60 17.38 -0.95
N LYS A 286 11.05 18.45 -1.61
CA LYS A 286 12.46 18.71 -1.90
C LYS A 286 12.98 19.69 -0.86
N HIS A 287 14.00 19.29 -0.10
CA HIS A 287 14.71 20.11 0.87
C HIS A 287 16.13 20.41 0.36
N PRO A 288 16.67 21.63 0.49
CA PRO A 288 18.00 21.99 -0.02
C PRO A 288 19.11 21.04 0.45
N LYS A 289 19.18 20.78 1.77
CA LYS A 289 20.18 19.88 2.37
C LYS A 289 19.94 18.38 2.17
N TYR A 290 18.68 17.93 2.23
CA TYR A 290 18.35 16.49 2.32
C TYR A 290 17.79 15.92 1.02
N GLY A 291 17.65 16.72 -0.02
CA GLY A 291 17.07 16.32 -1.30
C GLY A 291 15.61 15.88 -1.17
N PHE A 292 15.26 14.78 -1.83
CA PHE A 292 13.90 14.24 -1.82
C PHE A 292 13.63 13.41 -0.55
N CYS A 293 12.64 13.85 0.23
CA CYS A 293 12.26 13.23 1.48
C CYS A 293 10.74 13.29 1.68
N TYR A 294 10.21 12.56 2.66
CA TYR A 294 8.81 12.67 3.05
C TYR A 294 8.64 13.24 4.45
N VAL A 295 7.53 13.97 4.65
CA VAL A 295 7.17 14.58 5.93
C VAL A 295 6.55 13.54 6.86
N GLY A 296 7.18 13.26 7.99
CA GLY A 296 6.69 12.29 8.98
C GLY A 296 5.78 12.90 10.05
N GLY A 297 6.08 14.11 10.48
CA GLY A 297 5.46 14.74 11.64
C GLY A 297 5.87 16.20 11.77
N TRP A 298 5.41 16.83 12.85
CA TRP A 298 5.80 18.19 13.20
C TRP A 298 5.77 18.34 14.72
N GLN A 299 6.47 19.37 15.20
CA GLN A 299 6.47 19.80 16.59
C GLN A 299 6.57 21.33 16.66
N GLU A 300 6.12 21.87 17.78
CA GLU A 300 6.40 23.26 18.15
C GLU A 300 7.84 23.33 18.68
N SER A 301 8.59 24.32 18.23
CA SER A 301 10.00 24.52 18.59
C SER A 301 10.25 26.02 18.78
N PRO A 302 9.57 26.64 19.76
CA PRO A 302 9.61 28.08 19.98
C PRO A 302 11.04 28.56 20.27
N LYS A 303 11.36 29.77 19.81
CA LYS A 303 12.61 30.49 20.14
C LYS A 303 12.24 31.87 20.68
N LYS A 304 13.16 32.51 21.42
CA LYS A 304 12.97 33.88 21.93
C LYS A 304 12.56 34.88 20.84
N LYS A 305 13.12 34.74 19.62
CA LYS A 305 12.81 35.57 18.43
C LYS A 305 11.57 35.10 17.64
N ASP A 306 11.13 33.86 17.80
CA ASP A 306 9.96 33.30 17.10
C ASP A 306 9.24 32.31 18.03
N PRO A 307 8.31 32.81 18.86
CA PRO A 307 7.55 31.99 19.80
C PRO A 307 6.60 31.00 19.12
N CYS A 308 6.26 31.22 17.84
CA CYS A 308 5.32 30.37 17.11
C CYS A 308 6.03 29.39 16.16
N ARG A 309 7.35 29.29 16.24
CA ARG A 309 8.19 28.44 15.38
C ARG A 309 7.74 26.98 15.38
N LYS A 310 7.54 26.43 14.19
CA LYS A 310 7.19 25.03 13.96
C LYS A 310 8.26 24.36 13.12
N THR A 311 8.60 23.12 13.46
CA THR A 311 9.52 22.30 12.66
C THR A 311 8.84 21.01 12.23
N ILE A 312 9.30 20.46 11.11
CA ILE A 312 8.82 19.19 10.56
C ILE A 312 9.92 18.13 10.60
N SER A 313 9.48 16.87 10.75
CA SER A 313 10.39 15.73 10.61
C SER A 313 10.43 15.25 9.17
N LEU A 314 11.65 15.11 8.64
CA LEU A 314 11.90 14.61 7.30
C LEU A 314 12.49 13.20 7.37
N HIS A 315 12.08 12.36 6.44
CA HIS A 315 12.46 10.95 6.40
C HIS A 315 12.92 10.56 4.99
N SER A 316 13.89 9.67 4.91
CA SER A 316 14.38 9.10 3.65
C SER A 316 13.27 8.32 2.95
N LEU A 317 13.07 8.57 1.66
CA LEU A 317 12.10 7.80 0.86
C LEU A 317 12.49 6.32 0.76
N ASN A 318 13.78 6.02 0.61
CA ASN A 318 14.23 4.64 0.41
C ASN A 318 14.20 3.83 1.71
N THR A 319 14.77 4.37 2.81
CA THR A 319 14.93 3.61 4.05
C THR A 319 13.80 3.84 5.06
N GLY A 320 13.10 4.97 4.98
CA GLY A 320 12.16 5.43 6.02
C GLY A 320 12.83 6.00 7.27
N LYS A 321 14.17 5.96 7.36
CA LYS A 321 14.93 6.52 8.49
C LYS A 321 14.72 8.03 8.56
N ARG A 322 14.59 8.54 9.78
CA ARG A 322 14.43 9.97 10.05
C ARG A 322 15.75 10.69 9.77
N LEU A 323 15.71 11.71 8.93
CA LEU A 323 16.86 12.54 8.55
C LEU A 323 17.01 13.73 9.50
N THR A 324 15.90 14.35 9.88
CA THR A 324 15.87 15.48 10.82
C THR A 324 14.48 15.64 11.45
N GLN A 325 14.41 16.39 12.55
CA GLN A 325 13.17 16.84 13.20
C GLN A 325 13.01 18.37 13.19
N ASN A 326 14.04 19.08 12.70
CA ASN A 326 14.20 20.51 12.88
C ASN A 326 14.12 21.29 11.56
N ALA A 327 13.66 20.66 10.48
CA ALA A 327 13.48 21.33 9.20
C ALA A 327 12.37 22.37 9.29
N LEU A 328 12.58 23.55 8.70
CA LEU A 328 11.54 24.56 8.61
C LEU A 328 10.60 24.22 7.44
N PRO A 329 9.28 24.38 7.62
CA PRO A 329 8.33 24.17 6.53
C PRO A 329 8.61 25.04 5.30
N ALA A 330 9.09 26.26 5.50
CA ALA A 330 9.41 27.21 4.43
C ALA A 330 10.53 26.74 3.51
N ASP A 331 11.48 25.94 4.03
CA ASP A 331 12.61 25.40 3.25
C ASP A 331 12.17 24.24 2.33
N CYS A 332 10.94 23.75 2.47
CA CYS A 332 10.47 22.54 1.80
C CYS A 332 9.55 22.86 0.63
N LYS A 333 9.98 22.51 -0.59
CA LYS A 333 9.12 22.56 -1.78
C LYS A 333 8.26 21.29 -1.86
N PHE A 334 6.93 21.43 -1.80
CA PHE A 334 6.00 20.33 -2.01
C PHE A 334 6.08 19.77 -3.44
N LEU A 335 5.98 18.46 -3.57
CA LEU A 335 5.96 17.77 -4.87
C LEU A 335 4.71 16.93 -5.05
N SER A 336 4.44 16.01 -4.13
CA SER A 336 3.28 15.11 -4.21
C SER A 336 2.95 14.51 -2.85
N TYR A 337 1.78 13.87 -2.73
CA TYR A 337 1.40 13.13 -1.53
C TYR A 337 1.43 11.63 -1.77
N ASN A 338 2.12 10.90 -0.89
CA ASN A 338 2.14 9.44 -0.89
C ASN A 338 1.67 8.87 0.46
N SER A 339 0.92 7.77 0.37
CA SER A 339 0.50 6.97 1.54
C SER A 339 1.45 5.79 1.85
N TRP A 340 2.50 5.63 1.04
CA TRP A 340 3.52 4.60 1.16
C TRP A 340 4.83 5.10 0.57
N ARG A 341 5.93 4.45 0.90
CA ARG A 341 7.22 4.66 0.27
C ARG A 341 7.57 3.48 -0.62
N THR A 342 8.32 3.74 -1.69
CA THR A 342 8.96 2.71 -2.50
C THR A 342 10.36 2.48 -1.95
N ALA A 343 10.64 1.25 -1.53
CA ALA A 343 11.99 0.81 -1.20
C ALA A 343 12.60 0.26 -2.49
N ASN A 344 13.77 0.78 -2.85
CA ASN A 344 14.58 0.26 -3.94
C ASN A 344 15.65 -0.67 -3.37
#